data_AF-A0A199UVK2-F1
#
_entry.id   AF-A0A199UVK2-F1
#
_cell.length_a   1.000
_cell.length_b   1.000
_cell.length_c   1.000
_cell.angle_alpha   90.00
_cell.angle_beta   90.00
_cell.angle_gamma   90.00
#
_symmetry.space_group_name_H-M   'P 1'
#
loop_
_entity.id
_entity.type
_entity.pdbx_description
1 polymer ?
#
loop_
_entity_poly.entity_id
_entity_poly.type
_entity_poly.pdbx_seq_one_letter_code
_entity_poly.pdbx_strand_id
1 'polypeptide(L)'
;MKPFGISTRAGGLQDKDGGVRELLVGKDDELLKTDTRTIARADVAEVCIQALQFDEAKFKAFDLASKPEGEGTPTTDFKALFSQVTARF
;
A
#
# COMPACT_ATOMS: atom_id res chain seq x y z
N MET A 1 23.67 -11.30 -7.41
CA MET A 1 22.83 -10.36 -6.63
C MET A 1 21.39 -10.56 -7.09
N LYS A 2 20.46 -10.99 -6.22
CA LYS A 2 19.04 -11.06 -6.60
C LYS A 2 18.54 -9.62 -6.78
N PRO A 3 17.78 -9.29 -7.84
CA PRO A 3 17.23 -7.95 -8.01
C PRO A 3 16.37 -7.62 -6.79
N PHE A 4 16.55 -6.41 -6.24
CA PHE A 4 15.62 -5.85 -5.28
C PHE A 4 14.29 -5.61 -5.99
N GLY A 5 13.22 -6.21 -5.48
CA GLY A 5 11.86 -6.03 -5.99
C GLY A 5 10.89 -5.83 -4.84
N ILE A 6 9.95 -4.92 -5.05
CA ILE A 6 8.72 -4.77 -4.28
C ILE A 6 7.57 -5.23 -5.17
N SER A 7 6.64 -6.01 -4.60
CA SER A 7 5.43 -6.44 -5.29
C SER A 7 4.21 -5.82 -4.62
N THR A 8 3.60 -4.84 -5.29
CA THR A 8 2.40 -4.14 -4.82
C THR A 8 1.19 -4.62 -5.61
N ARG A 9 0.25 -5.31 -4.93
CA ARG A 9 -1.00 -5.79 -5.52
C ARG A 9 -2.12 -4.83 -5.14
N ALA A 10 -2.36 -3.84 -6.00
CA ALA A 10 -3.38 -2.83 -5.75
C ALA A 10 -4.79 -3.42 -5.88
N GLY A 11 -5.69 -2.95 -5.03
CA GLY A 11 -7.13 -3.14 -5.19
C GLY A 11 -7.68 -2.40 -6.42
N GLY A 12 -9.01 -2.31 -6.51
CA GLY A 12 -9.69 -1.61 -7.62
C GLY A 12 -9.27 -0.15 -7.72
N LEU A 13 -8.70 0.22 -8.87
CA LEU A 13 -8.14 1.56 -9.11
C LEU A 13 -9.23 2.62 -9.32
N GLN A 14 -9.10 3.75 -8.62
CA GLN A 14 -10.00 4.89 -8.70
C GLN A 14 -9.27 6.16 -9.18
N ASP A 15 -9.98 7.00 -9.94
CA ASP A 15 -9.52 8.34 -10.35
C ASP A 15 -10.00 9.36 -9.32
N LYS A 16 -9.26 9.45 -8.20
CA LYS A 16 -9.50 10.36 -7.09
C LYS A 16 -8.18 10.94 -6.60
N ASP A 17 -8.25 12.01 -5.83
CA ASP A 17 -7.09 12.63 -5.20
C ASP A 17 -6.38 11.67 -4.26
N GLY A 18 -5.05 11.67 -4.27
CA GLY A 18 -4.22 10.89 -3.35
C GLY A 18 -3.83 11.67 -2.10
N GLY A 19 -3.24 10.99 -1.12
CA GLY A 19 -2.72 11.60 0.12
C GLY A 19 -3.78 12.04 1.12
N VAL A 20 -5.05 11.72 0.89
CA VAL A 20 -6.19 12.10 1.76
C VAL A 20 -6.84 10.91 2.47
N ARG A 21 -6.28 9.70 2.30
CA ARG A 21 -6.85 8.45 2.85
C ARG A 21 -5.84 7.70 3.69
N GLU A 22 -6.37 6.93 4.63
CA GLU A 22 -5.60 5.92 5.34
C GLU A 22 -5.36 4.73 4.41
N LEU A 23 -4.09 4.44 4.14
CA LEU A 23 -3.64 3.31 3.32
C LEU A 23 -3.55 2.06 4.19
N LEU A 24 -4.04 0.95 3.65
CA LEU A 24 -4.03 -0.36 4.28
C LEU A 24 -3.17 -1.32 3.47
N VAL A 25 -2.31 -2.05 4.17
CA VAL A 25 -1.56 -3.16 3.59
C VAL A 25 -2.16 -4.48 4.07
N GLY A 26 -2.28 -5.44 3.16
CA GLY A 26 -2.80 -6.78 3.43
C GLY A 26 -1.89 -7.87 2.91
N LYS A 27 -2.25 -9.11 3.23
CA LYS A 27 -1.57 -10.32 2.77
C LYS A 27 -2.59 -11.29 2.17
N ASP A 28 -2.18 -12.05 1.16
CA ASP A 28 -2.92 -13.17 0.58
C ASP A 28 -4.42 -12.87 0.30
N ASP A 29 -4.68 -11.72 -0.33
CA ASP A 29 -6.00 -11.24 -0.74
C ASP A 29 -6.99 -11.02 0.42
N GLU A 30 -6.49 -10.86 1.66
CA GLU A 30 -7.33 -10.60 2.84
C GLU A 30 -8.21 -9.35 2.67
N LEU A 31 -7.70 -8.33 1.98
CA LEU A 31 -8.45 -7.09 1.71
C LEU A 31 -9.69 -7.32 0.82
N LEU A 32 -9.67 -8.35 -0.05
CA LEU A 32 -10.82 -8.68 -0.91
C LEU A 32 -12.02 -9.22 -0.11
N LYS A 33 -11.79 -9.66 1.13
CA LYS A 33 -12.82 -10.15 2.05
C LYS A 33 -13.47 -9.02 2.84
N THR A 34 -13.01 -7.78 2.66
CA THR A 34 -13.51 -6.58 3.33
C THR A 34 -14.21 -5.66 2.33
N ASP A 35 -14.89 -4.64 2.84
CA ASP A 35 -15.43 -3.56 1.99
C ASP A 35 -14.33 -2.62 1.47
N THR A 36 -13.12 -2.70 2.02
CA THR A 36 -11.97 -1.84 1.70
C THR A 36 -11.05 -2.50 0.66
N ARG A 37 -11.49 -2.50 -0.60
CA ARG A 37 -10.82 -3.21 -1.71
C ARG A 37 -10.45 -2.32 -2.90
N THR A 38 -10.43 -1.01 -2.70
CA THR A 38 -10.13 -0.03 -3.74
C THR A 38 -9.07 0.96 -3.29
N ILE A 39 -8.39 1.60 -4.23
CA ILE A 39 -7.37 2.62 -3.97
C ILE A 39 -7.31 3.65 -5.10
N ALA A 40 -6.96 4.90 -4.78
CA ALA A 40 -6.71 5.90 -5.80
C ALA A 40 -5.40 5.63 -6.55
N ARG A 41 -5.37 5.90 -7.86
CA ARG A 41 -4.14 5.75 -8.67
C ARG A 41 -2.99 6.59 -8.14
N ALA A 42 -3.28 7.79 -7.62
CA ALA A 42 -2.30 8.67 -7.01
C ALA A 42 -1.64 8.04 -5.76
N ASP A 43 -2.42 7.35 -4.91
CA ASP A 43 -1.89 6.67 -3.72
C ASP A 43 -1.00 5.48 -4.09
N VAL A 44 -1.33 4.74 -5.16
CA VAL A 44 -0.46 3.68 -5.70
C VAL A 44 0.88 4.26 -6.16
N ALA A 45 0.85 5.38 -6.87
CA ALA A 45 2.06 6.07 -7.31
C ALA A 45 2.92 6.55 -6.14
N GLU A 46 2.30 7.12 -5.10
CA GLU A 46 2.99 7.57 -3.90
C GLU A 46 3.67 6.40 -3.17
N VAL A 47 2.96 5.27 -2.97
CA VAL A 47 3.55 4.07 -2.35
C VAL A 47 4.75 3.56 -3.16
N CYS A 48 4.68 3.58 -4.50
CA CYS A 48 5.81 3.21 -5.35
C CYS A 48 7.02 4.14 -5.15
N ILE A 49 6.80 5.46 -5.04
CA ILE A 49 7.87 6.44 -4.80
C ILE A 49 8.47 6.26 -3.41
N GLN A 50 7.63 6.09 -2.38
CA GLN A 50 8.07 5.90 -1.01
C GLN A 50 8.83 4.58 -0.83
N ALA A 51 8.43 3.51 -1.50
CA ALA A 51 9.12 2.22 -1.45
C ALA A 51 10.59 2.28 -1.92
N LEU A 52 10.96 3.25 -2.76
CA LEU A 52 12.34 3.45 -3.18
C LEU A 52 13.22 4.06 -2.07
N GLN A 53 12.61 4.67 -1.06
CA GLN A 53 13.28 5.44 -0.02
C GLN A 53 13.48 4.66 1.29
N PHE A 54 12.77 3.54 1.49
CA PHE A 54 12.79 2.76 2.73
C PHE A 54 13.34 1.35 2.54
N ASP A 55 14.30 0.96 3.38
CA ASP A 55 14.82 -0.41 3.40
C ASP A 55 13.77 -1.43 3.84
N GLU A 56 12.79 -1.00 4.65
CA GLU A 56 11.67 -1.82 5.10
C GLU A 56 10.78 -2.29 3.94
N ALA A 57 10.76 -1.56 2.82
CA ALA A 57 10.07 -1.96 1.61
C ALA A 57 10.82 -3.06 0.82
N LYS A 58 12.06 -3.37 1.20
CA LYS A 58 12.90 -4.31 0.45
C LYS A 58 12.43 -5.76 0.55
N PHE A 59 12.28 -6.39 -0.62
CA PHE A 59 11.86 -7.80 -0.75
C PHE A 59 10.49 -8.09 -0.13
N LYS A 60 9.57 -7.12 -0.22
CA LYS A 60 8.22 -7.23 0.33
C LYS A 60 7.19 -7.46 -0.77
N ALA A 61 6.16 -8.23 -0.44
CA ALA A 61 4.96 -8.38 -1.23
C ALA A 61 3.74 -8.11 -0.36
N PHE A 62 2.83 -7.25 -0.81
CA PHE A 62 1.61 -6.91 -0.07
C PHE A 62 0.49 -6.46 -1.00
N ASP A 63 -0.72 -6.59 -0.48
CA ASP A 63 -1.93 -6.06 -1.09
C ASP A 63 -2.12 -4.62 -0.59
N LEU A 64 -2.66 -3.75 -1.43
CA LEU A 64 -2.78 -2.33 -1.12
C LEU A 64 -4.20 -1.82 -1.41
N ALA A 65 -4.83 -1.25 -0.38
CA ALA A 65 -6.12 -0.57 -0.47
C ALA A 65 -6.11 0.71 0.37
N SER A 66 -7.21 1.46 0.36
CA SER A 66 -7.39 2.63 1.22
C SER A 66 -8.79 2.64 1.82
N LYS A 67 -8.92 3.05 3.08
CA LYS A 67 -10.23 3.40 3.66
C LYS A 67 -10.88 4.54 2.86
N PRO A 68 -12.22 4.71 2.93
CA PRO A 68 -12.86 5.90 2.40
C PRO A 68 -12.26 7.18 2.99
N GLU A 69 -12.33 8.26 2.22
CA GLU A 69 -11.88 9.57 2.67
C GLU A 69 -12.71 10.03 3.88
N GLY A 70 -12.03 10.55 4.90
CA GLY A 70 -12.66 10.97 6.15
C GLY A 70 -12.91 9.85 7.18
N GLU A 71 -12.75 8.58 6.81
CA GLU A 71 -12.94 7.43 7.73
C GLU A 71 -11.63 6.96 8.41
N GLY A 72 -10.51 7.65 8.16
CA GLY A 72 -9.20 7.31 8.71
C GLY A 72 -8.25 8.51 8.70
N THR A 73 -7.05 8.31 9.23
CA THR A 73 -6.00 9.34 9.19
C THR A 73 -5.15 9.16 7.94
N PRO A 74 -4.94 10.21 7.11
CA PRO A 74 -4.08 10.11 5.94
C PRO A 74 -2.70 9.55 6.28
N THR A 75 -2.28 8.54 5.53
CA THR A 75 -0.99 7.88 5.79
C THR A 75 0.15 8.81 5.39
N THR A 76 0.98 9.15 6.38
CA THR A 76 2.18 9.98 6.20
C THR A 76 3.45 9.27 6.67
N ASP A 77 3.34 8.28 7.56
CA ASP A 77 4.47 7.45 8.01
C ASP A 77 4.56 6.15 7.20
N PHE A 78 5.23 6.23 6.06
CA PHE A 78 5.44 5.08 5.17
C PHE A 78 6.43 4.07 5.74
N LYS A 79 7.35 4.48 6.62
CA LYS A 79 8.25 3.56 7.31
C LYS A 79 7.45 2.60 8.19
N ALA A 80 6.52 3.14 8.97
CA ALA A 80 5.59 2.34 9.78
C ALA A 80 4.68 1.47 8.91
N LEU A 81 4.20 1.98 7.77
CA LEU A 81 3.41 1.19 6.81
C LEU A 81 4.18 -0.03 6.31
N PHE A 82 5.41 0.15 5.81
CA PHE A 82 6.23 -0.96 5.30
C PHE A 82 6.69 -1.93 6.38
N SER A 83 6.90 -1.44 7.61
CA SER A 83 7.30 -2.27 8.76
C SER A 83 6.24 -3.32 9.13
N GLN A 84 4.96 -3.08 8.81
CA GLN A 84 3.87 -4.03 9.06
C GLN A 84 3.94 -5.25 8.11
N VAL A 85 4.56 -5.10 6.95
CA VAL A 85 4.64 -6.17 5.96
C VAL A 85 5.79 -7.10 6.29
N THR A 86 5.51 -8.34 6.65
CA THR A 86 6.54 -9.36 6.90
C THR A 86 6.72 -10.34 5.74
N ALA A 87 5.69 -10.47 4.89
CA ALA A 87 5.68 -11.39 3.76
C ALA A 87 6.79 -11.06 2.75
N ARG A 88 7.53 -12.12 2.41
CA ARG A 88 8.44 -12.18 1.26
C ARG A 88 7.79 -13.16 0.28
N PHE A 89 8.07 -12.98 -1.02
CA PHE A 89 7.59 -13.79 -2.14
C PHE A 89 7.22 -15.24 -1.79
#